data_AF-A0A6L8GQ37-F1
#
_entry.id   AF-A0A6L8GQ37-F1
#
_cell.length_a   1.000
_cell.length_b   1.000
_cell.length_c   1.000
_cell.angle_alpha   90.00
_cell.angle_beta   90.00
_cell.angle_gamma   90.00
#
_symmetry.space_group_name_H-M   'P 1'
#
loop_
_entity.id
_entity.type
_entity.pdbx_description
1 polymer ?
#
loop_
_entity_poly.entity_id
_entity_poly.type
_entity_poly.pdbx_seq_one_letter_code
_entity_poly.pdbx_strand_id
1 'polypeptide(L)' 'MERNPNPNTLPVELNRTSLFLGLLFVFTCGILFSSYFFN' A
#
# COMPACT_ATOMS: atom_id res chain seq x y z
N MET A 1 -27.89 17.80 8.98
CA MET A 1 -27.18 17.22 10.14
C MET A 1 -25.68 17.42 9.92
N GLU A 2 -24.99 18.13 10.80
CA GLU A 2 -23.52 18.10 10.83
C GLU A 2 -23.06 16.72 11.27
N ARG A 3 -22.16 16.09 10.51
CA ARG A 3 -21.51 14.84 10.92
C ARG A 3 -20.49 15.19 12.00
N ASN A 4 -20.72 14.71 13.23
CA ASN A 4 -19.72 14.80 14.30
C ASN A 4 -18.46 14.00 13.87
N PRO A 5 -17.25 14.59 13.86
CA PRO A 5 -16.04 13.85 13.54
C PRO A 5 -15.84 12.65 14.49
N ASN A 6 -15.39 11.53 13.94
CA ASN A 6 -15.16 10.31 14.71
C ASN A 6 -13.96 10.54 15.67
N PRO A 7 -14.14 10.40 17.00
CA PRO A 7 -13.06 10.61 17.97
C PRO A 7 -11.94 9.56 17.89
N ASN A 8 -12.13 8.46 17.13
CA ASN A 8 -11.18 7.36 17.01
C ASN A 8 -10.30 7.45 15.76
N THR A 9 -10.21 8.62 15.10
CA THR A 9 -9.30 8.79 13.96
C THR A 9 -7.85 8.85 14.45
N LEU A 10 -6.98 8.04 13.86
CA LEU A 10 -5.55 7.99 14.16
C LEU A 10 -4.74 8.34 12.90
N PRO A 11 -3.58 9.00 13.06
CA PRO A 11 -2.67 9.26 11.94
C PRO A 11 -2.04 7.96 11.45
N VAL A 12 -1.78 7.87 10.15
CA VAL A 12 -1.06 6.74 9.53
C VAL A 12 0.33 7.22 9.13
N GLU A 13 1.34 6.39 9.38
CA GLU A 13 2.72 6.68 9.01
C GLU A 13 3.25 5.68 7.99
N LEU A 14 3.97 6.17 6.99
CA LEU A 14 4.75 5.36 6.06
C LEU A 14 6.12 6.01 5.91
N ASN A 15 7.15 5.35 6.43
CA ASN A 15 8.51 5.86 6.33
C ASN A 15 9.15 5.51 4.98
N ARG A 16 10.27 6.17 4.66
CA ARG A 16 10.98 5.98 3.38
C ARG A 16 11.44 4.53 3.18
N THR A 17 11.92 3.87 4.23
CA THR A 17 12.36 2.48 4.15
C THR A 17 11.18 1.55 3.84
N SER A 18 10.06 1.69 4.54
CA SER A 18 8.84 0.91 4.27
C SER A 18 8.28 1.16 2.87
N LEU A 19 8.41 2.39 2.36
CA LEU A 19 8.01 2.72 1.00
C LEU A 19 8.87 1.95 -0.02
N PHE A 20 10.19 1.95 0.13
CA PHE A 20 11.08 1.21 -0.78
C PHE A 20 10.87 -0.30 -0.71
N LEU A 21 10.66 -0.85 0.49
CA LEU A 21 10.32 -2.28 0.67
C LEU A 21 8.98 -2.62 0.00
N GLY A 22 7.98 -1.76 0.12
CA GLY A 22 6.68 -1.93 -0.54
C GLY A 22 6.79 -1.91 -2.06
N LEU A 23 7.53 -0.95 -2.62
CA LEU A 23 7.76 -0.86 -4.07
C LEU A 23 8.52 -2.08 -4.60
N LEU A 24 9.56 -2.51 -3.89
CA LEU A 24 10.31 -3.72 -4.23
C LEU A 24 9.40 -4.94 -4.27
N PHE A 25 8.54 -5.12 -3.26
CA PHE A 25 7.60 -6.22 -3.19
C PHE A 25 6.61 -6.19 -4.37
N VAL A 26 5.98 -5.04 -4.63
CA VAL A 26 5.01 -4.90 -5.73
C VAL A 26 5.65 -5.17 -7.09
N PHE A 27 6.84 -4.66 -7.37
CA PHE A 27 7.52 -4.92 -8.64
C PHE A 27 7.98 -6.37 -8.77
N THR A 28 8.48 -6.98 -7.70
CA THR A 28 8.88 -8.39 -7.72
C THR A 28 7.67 -9.29 -7.96
N CYS A 29 6.56 -9.07 -7.27
CA CYS A 29 5.32 -9.79 -7.51
C CYS A 29 4.78 -9.51 -8.92
N GLY A 30 4.82 -8.27 -9.40
CA GLY A 30 4.40 -7.91 -10.75
C GLY A 30 5.17 -8.70 -11.81
N ILE A 31 6.50 -8.80 -11.68
CA ILE A 31 7.35 -9.58 -12.59
C ILE A 31 7.10 -11.09 -12.44
N LEU A 32 6.97 -11.58 -11.20
CA LEU A 32 6.70 -13.00 -10.94
C LEU A 32 5.36 -13.44 -11.56
N PHE A 33 4.32 -12.63 -11.39
CA PHE A 33 2.98 -12.93 -11.87
C PHE A 33 2.74 -12.51 -13.31
N SER A 34 3.60 -11.67 -13.92
CA SER A 34 3.37 -11.21 -15.29
C SER A 34 3.31 -12.37 -16.28
N SER A 35 4.14 -13.40 -16.12
CA SER A 35 4.10 -14.56 -17.01
C SER A 35 2.73 -15.24 -16.96
N TYR A 36 2.18 -15.47 -15.77
CA TYR A 36 0.85 -16.06 -15.60
C TYR A 36 -0.29 -15.18 -16.11
N PHE A 37 -0.12 -13.85 -16.07
CA PHE A 37 -1.11 -12.92 -16.65
C PHE A 37 -1.05 -12.86 -18.18
N PHE A 38 0.13 -13.04 -18.76
CA PHE A 38 0.36 -12.99 -20.21
C PHE A 38 0.44 -14.36 -20.90
N ASN A 39 0.27 -15.46 -20.16
CA ASN A 39 0.29 -16.89 -20.55
C ASN A 39 1.62 -17.63 -20.27
#